data_AF-Q24692-F1
#
_entry.id   AF-Q24692-F1
#
_cell.length_a   1.000
_cell.length_b   1.000
_cell.length_c   1.000
_cell.angle_alpha   90.00
_cell.angle_beta   90.00
_cell.angle_gamma   90.00
#
_symmetry.space_group_name_H-M   'P 1'
#
loop_
_entity.id
_entity.type
_entity.pdbx_description
1 polymer ?
#
loop_
_entity_poly.entity_id
_entity_poly.type
_entity_poly.pdbx_seq_one_letter_code
_entity_poly.pdbx_strand_id
1 'polypeptide(L)'
;MEISEIRILMKYEFHRGATTRQAVGNINSVYPTQAVTQTTVAHWFKRFRSGDFDLSNQPRGRPEIKVDNDALKADVEADSSQSALELAQNSVLQSQQS
;
A
#
# COMPACT_ATOMS: atom_id res chain seq x y z
N MET A 1 7.00 -17.40 4.96
CA MET A 1 6.31 -17.26 3.68
C MET A 1 6.19 -15.77 3.41
N GLU A 2 6.58 -15.35 2.22
CA GLU A 2 6.42 -13.96 1.80
C GLU A 2 4.95 -13.69 1.48
N ILE A 3 4.49 -12.44 1.68
CA ILE A 3 3.10 -12.03 1.37
C ILE A 3 2.73 -12.36 -0.08
N SER A 4 3.71 -12.35 -0.99
CA SER A 4 3.58 -12.73 -2.40
C SER A 4 3.18 -14.20 -2.60
N GLU A 5 3.70 -15.13 -1.79
CA GLU A 5 3.42 -16.57 -1.91
C GLU A 5 1.99 -16.90 -1.46
N ILE A 6 1.51 -16.25 -0.39
CA ILE A 6 0.11 -16.37 0.07
C ILE A 6 -0.87 -15.99 -1.04
N ARG A 7 -0.59 -14.91 -1.78
CA ARG A 7 -1.44 -14.43 -2.87
C ARG A 7 -1.48 -15.42 -4.04
N ILE A 8 -0.38 -16.11 -4.31
CA ILE A 8 -0.32 -17.20 -5.31
C ILE A 8 -1.22 -18.35 -4.87
N LEU A 9 -1.16 -18.76 -3.60
CA LEU A 9 -2.04 -19.82 -3.07
C LEU A 9 -3.52 -19.44 -3.13
N MET A 10 -3.87 -18.19 -2.80
CA MET A 10 -5.24 -17.70 -2.95
C MET A 10 -5.70 -17.75 -4.41
N LYS A 11 -4.83 -17.37 -5.36
CA LYS A 11 -5.12 -17.47 -6.80
C LYS A 11 -5.33 -18.92 -7.22
N TYR A 12 -4.50 -19.84 -6.74
CA TYR A 12 -4.65 -21.28 -7.01
C TYR A 12 -5.99 -21.83 -6.49
N GLU A 13 -6.33 -21.56 -5.22
CA GLU A 13 -7.61 -21.99 -4.64
C GLU A 13 -8.82 -21.40 -5.37
N PHE A 14 -8.71 -20.16 -5.85
CA PHE A 14 -9.75 -19.53 -6.67
C PHE A 14 -9.99 -20.30 -7.97
N HIS A 15 -8.94 -20.65 -8.72
CA HIS A 15 -9.08 -21.41 -9.97
C HIS A 15 -9.56 -22.85 -9.74
N ARG A 16 -9.32 -23.43 -8.57
CA ARG A 16 -9.90 -24.71 -8.15
C ARG A 16 -11.41 -24.64 -7.86
N GLY A 17 -11.99 -23.44 -7.84
CA GLY A 17 -13.39 -23.25 -7.46
C GLY A 17 -13.64 -23.42 -5.96
N ALA A 18 -12.61 -23.32 -5.12
CA ALA A 18 -12.79 -23.37 -3.68
C ALA A 18 -13.63 -22.16 -3.21
N THR A 19 -14.41 -22.35 -2.16
CA THR A 19 -15.04 -21.23 -1.44
C THR A 19 -13.99 -20.52 -0.57
N THR A 20 -14.27 -19.28 -0.16
CA THR A 20 -13.40 -18.55 0.76
C THR A 20 -13.10 -19.33 2.04
N ARG A 21 -14.11 -20.02 2.61
CA ARG A 21 -13.94 -20.82 3.83
C ARG A 21 -13.01 -22.03 3.59
N GLN A 22 -13.17 -22.73 2.46
CA GLN A 22 -12.30 -23.84 2.09
C GLN A 22 -10.87 -23.36 1.86
N ALA A 23 -10.68 -22.26 1.12
CA ALA A 23 -9.36 -21.70 0.85
C ALA A 23 -8.62 -21.30 2.15
N VAL A 24 -9.30 -20.67 3.12
CA VAL A 24 -8.72 -20.38 4.44
C VAL A 24 -8.28 -21.67 5.14
N GLY A 25 -9.13 -22.69 5.16
CA GLY A 25 -8.81 -23.98 5.78
C GLY A 25 -7.63 -24.67 5.11
N ASN A 26 -7.62 -24.72 3.77
CA ASN A 26 -6.58 -25.35 2.97
C ASN A 26 -5.22 -24.64 3.14
N ILE A 27 -5.21 -23.31 3.16
CA ILE A 27 -3.98 -22.53 3.31
C ILE A 27 -3.46 -22.67 4.75
N ASN A 28 -4.33 -22.50 5.75
CA ASN A 28 -3.91 -22.53 7.15
C ASN A 28 -3.55 -23.93 7.66
N SER A 29 -4.07 -25.00 7.04
CA SER A 29 -3.67 -26.37 7.38
C SER A 29 -2.25 -26.70 6.93
N VAL A 30 -1.81 -26.15 5.78
CA VAL A 30 -0.45 -26.32 5.26
C VAL A 30 0.52 -25.31 5.90
N TYR A 31 0.04 -24.10 6.19
CA TYR A 31 0.86 -22.99 6.71
C TYR A 31 0.28 -22.36 7.99
N PRO A 32 0.26 -23.09 9.13
CA PRO A 32 -0.41 -22.65 10.35
C PRO A 32 0.21 -21.41 10.99
N THR A 33 1.51 -21.17 10.79
CA THR A 33 2.24 -20.00 11.32
C THR A 33 1.93 -18.70 10.59
N GLN A 34 1.33 -18.75 9.39
CA GLN A 34 0.94 -17.57 8.63
C GLN A 34 -0.55 -17.62 8.29
N ALA A 35 -1.35 -17.54 9.34
CA ALA A 35 -2.80 -17.64 9.24
C ALA A 35 -3.37 -16.54 8.33
N VAL A 36 -3.98 -16.96 7.23
CA VAL A 36 -4.82 -16.09 6.41
C VAL A 36 -6.20 -15.99 7.03
N THR A 37 -6.76 -14.79 7.00
CA THR A 37 -8.12 -14.55 7.48
C THR A 37 -9.12 -14.68 6.34
N GLN A 38 -10.37 -14.98 6.68
CA GLN A 38 -11.46 -15.03 5.72
C GLN A 38 -11.65 -13.70 4.98
N THR A 39 -11.47 -12.58 5.69
CA THR A 39 -11.54 -11.22 5.11
C THR A 39 -10.49 -11.03 4.02
N THR A 40 -9.24 -11.44 4.26
CA THR A 40 -8.17 -11.33 3.27
C THR A 40 -8.46 -12.18 2.04
N VAL A 41 -8.85 -13.44 2.22
CA VAL A 41 -9.19 -14.32 1.09
C VAL A 41 -10.39 -13.81 0.31
N ALA A 42 -11.43 -13.30 1.00
CA ALA A 42 -12.62 -12.75 0.35
C ALA A 42 -12.31 -11.51 -0.51
N HIS A 43 -11.44 -10.64 0.00
CA HIS A 43 -10.96 -9.47 -0.74
C HIS A 43 -10.26 -9.88 -2.05
N TRP A 44 -9.31 -10.83 -1.97
CA TRP A 44 -8.63 -11.35 -3.16
C TRP A 44 -9.58 -12.05 -4.14
N PHE A 45 -10.51 -12.87 -3.64
CA PHE A 45 -11.50 -13.52 -4.51
C PHE A 45 -12.44 -12.53 -5.18
N LYS A 46 -12.76 -11.40 -4.53
CA LYS A 46 -13.53 -10.32 -5.18
C LYS A 46 -12.73 -9.72 -6.34
N ARG A 47 -11.43 -9.48 -6.13
CA ARG A 47 -10.50 -8.97 -7.16
C ARG A 47 -10.33 -9.94 -8.34
N PHE A 48 -10.17 -11.24 -8.06
CA PHE A 48 -10.09 -12.26 -9.11
C PHE A 48 -11.40 -12.40 -9.91
N ARG A 49 -12.55 -12.24 -9.25
CA ARG A 49 -13.86 -12.21 -9.94
C ARG A 49 -14.02 -11.03 -10.89
N SER A 50 -13.33 -9.90 -10.64
CA SER A 50 -13.28 -8.78 -11.57
C SER A 50 -12.23 -8.94 -12.68
N GLY A 51 -11.57 -10.11 -12.76
CA GLY A 51 -10.53 -10.38 -13.77
C GLY A 51 -9.16 -9.80 -13.44
N ASP A 52 -8.98 -9.20 -12.26
CA ASP A 52 -7.70 -8.65 -11.83
C ASP A 52 -6.91 -9.72 -11.07
N PHE A 53 -5.89 -10.26 -11.74
CA PHE A 53 -5.00 -11.30 -11.20
C PHE A 53 -3.60 -10.77 -10.87
N ASP A 54 -3.41 -9.46 -10.82
CA ASP A 54 -2.13 -8.89 -10.46
C ASP A 54 -1.84 -9.12 -8.97
N LEU A 55 -0.79 -9.87 -8.68
CA LEU A 55 -0.39 -10.22 -7.31
C LEU A 55 0.60 -9.21 -6.71
N SER A 56 1.02 -8.22 -7.49
CA SER A 56 1.94 -7.18 -7.05
C SER A 56 1.37 -6.39 -5.88
N ASN A 57 2.25 -5.89 -5.02
CA ASN A 57 1.85 -4.90 -4.04
C ASN A 57 1.84 -3.57 -4.77
N GLN A 58 0.66 -3.03 -5.08
CA GLN A 58 0.60 -1.67 -5.63
C GLN A 58 1.31 -0.72 -4.66
N PRO A 59 2.09 0.24 -5.18
CA PRO A 59 2.70 1.26 -4.34
C PRO A 59 1.57 1.92 -3.57
N ARG A 60 1.62 1.78 -2.24
CA ARG A 60 0.66 2.46 -1.37
C ARG A 60 0.93 3.94 -1.56
N GLY A 61 -0.07 4.67 -2.06
CA GLY A 61 0.06 6.09 -2.29
C GLY A 61 0.45 6.79 -1.01
N ARG A 62 1.72 7.18 -0.88
CA ARG A 62 2.04 8.38 -0.13
C ARG A 62 1.52 9.51 -1.01
N PRO A 63 0.73 10.46 -0.47
CA PRO A 63 0.43 11.68 -1.20
C PRO A 63 1.74 12.24 -1.75
N GLU A 64 1.74 12.66 -3.01
CA GLU A 64 2.90 13.32 -3.59
C GLU A 64 3.35 14.43 -2.64
N ILE A 65 4.65 14.44 -2.34
CA ILE A 65 5.24 15.47 -1.51
C ILE A 65 5.28 16.72 -2.39
N LYS A 66 4.35 17.64 -2.16
CA LYS A 66 4.26 18.92 -2.88
C LYS A 66 5.33 19.94 -2.43
N VAL A 67 6.26 19.52 -1.59
CA VAL A 67 7.30 20.36 -1.00
C VAL A 67 8.64 19.85 -1.50
N ASP A 68 9.40 20.72 -2.14
CA ASP A 68 10.79 20.46 -2.46
C ASP A 68 11.60 20.55 -1.15
N ASN A 69 12.18 19.42 -0.73
CA ASN A 69 12.97 19.35 0.49
C ASN A 69 14.30 20.10 0.37
N ASP A 70 14.85 20.23 -0.84
CA ASP A 70 16.11 20.94 -1.04
C ASP A 70 15.89 22.46 -0.94
N ALA A 71 14.80 22.97 -1.52
CA ALA A 71 14.37 24.35 -1.34
C ALA A 71 14.03 24.65 0.13
N LEU A 72 13.27 23.79 0.80
CA LEU A 72 12.93 23.95 2.21
C LEU A 72 14.18 23.97 3.10
N LYS A 73 15.17 23.12 2.79
CA LYS A 73 16.43 23.08 3.53
C LYS A 73 17.25 24.35 3.32
N ALA A 74 17.32 24.85 2.09
CA ALA A 74 17.99 26.11 1.79
C ALA A 74 17.36 27.30 2.53
N ASP A 75 16.02 27.37 2.62
CA ASP A 75 15.31 28.41 3.34
C ASP A 75 15.61 28.37 4.85
N VAL A 76 15.63 27.18 5.46
CA VAL A 76 15.96 27.00 6.88
C VAL A 76 17.44 27.32 7.18
N GLU A 77 18.35 27.00 6.26
CA GLU A 77 19.77 27.32 6.41
C GLU A 77 20.05 28.83 6.22
N ALA A 78 19.28 29.51 5.37
CA ALA A 78 19.36 30.95 5.17
C ALA A 78 18.81 31.74 6.36
N ASP A 79 17.73 31.26 6.98
CA ASP A 79 17.14 31.86 8.17
C ASP A 79 16.63 30.80 9.15
N SER A 80 17.51 30.43 10.08
CA SER A 80 17.21 29.42 11.10
C SER A 80 16.22 29.90 12.18
N SER A 81 15.83 31.17 12.16
CA SER A 81 14.87 31.75 13.12
C SER A 81 13.41 31.59 12.69
N GLN A 82 13.17 31.16 11.44
CA GLN A 82 11.84 30.95 10.91
C GLN A 82 11.07 29.86 11.66
N SER A 83 9.82 30.16 11.94
CA SER A 83 8.88 29.21 12.49
C SER A 83 8.37 28.25 11.41
N ALA A 84 7.94 27.05 11.84
CA ALA A 84 7.31 26.08 10.95
C ALA A 84 6.06 26.63 10.24
N LEU A 85 5.39 27.64 10.83
CA LEU A 85 4.24 28.30 10.24
C LEU A 85 4.65 29.20 9.06
N GLU A 86 5.72 29.98 9.21
CA GLU A 86 6.25 30.85 8.15
C GLU A 86 6.77 30.02 6.98
N LEU A 87 7.48 28.93 7.26
CA LEU A 87 7.93 27.97 6.23
C LEU A 87 6.76 27.34 5.45
N ALA A 88 5.67 27.01 6.15
CA ALA A 88 4.47 26.47 5.52
C ALA A 88 3.75 27.52 4.64
N GLN A 89 3.76 28.79 5.02
CA GLN A 89 3.17 29.87 4.22
C GLN A 89 4.00 30.16 2.97
N ASN A 90 5.33 30.21 3.11
CA ASN A 90 6.25 30.46 1.99
C ASN A 90 6.20 29.35 0.94
N SER A 91 6.15 28.08 1.37
CA SER A 91 6.04 26.93 0.47
C SER A 91 4.70 26.88 -0.29
N VAL A 92 3.60 27.34 0.31
CA VAL A 92 2.30 27.46 -0.38
C VAL A 92 2.31 28.59 -1.42
N LEU A 93 3.00 29.70 -1.16
CA LEU A 93 3.09 30.83 -2.09
C LEU A 93 3.93 30.50 -3.34
N GLN A 94 5.03 29.76 -3.18
CA GLN A 94 5.90 29.36 -4.29
C GLN A 94 5.22 28.34 -5.23
N SER A 95 4.40 27.44 -4.69
CA SER A 95 3.67 26.42 -5.48
C SER A 95 2.51 26.95 -6.33
N GLN A 96 2.05 28.19 -6.12
CA GLN A 96 0.99 28.83 -6.95
C GLN A 96 1.53 29.66 -8.12
N GLN A 97 2.86 29.80 -8.23
CA GLN A 97 3.52 30.58 -9.28
C GLN A 97 4.20 29.71 -10.35
N SER A 98 4.13 28.38 -10.24
CA SER A 98 4.70 27.40 -11.18
C SER A 98 3.62 26.66 -11.97
#